data_AF-A0A1D2WAB3-F1
#
_entry.id   AF-A0A1D2WAB3-F1
#
_cell.length_a   1.000
_cell.length_b   1.000
_cell.length_c   1.000
_cell.angle_alpha   90.00
_cell.angle_beta   90.00
_cell.angle_gamma   90.00
#
_symmetry.space_group_name_H-M   'P 1'
#
loop_
_entity.id
_entity.type
_entity.pdbx_description
1 polymer ?
#
loop_
_entity_poly.entity_id
_entity_poly.type
_entity_poly.pdbx_seq_one_letter_code
_entity_poly.pdbx_strand_id
1 'polypeptide(L)'
;MGYLICEKCGGYYELEEGESFDDFNGCQCGGKLSYSEQVIGELEKRDKPKLICSNCMKENKNGIFCSSCGGRLIAVKGGKAVSNIKNFQESKELEKLSRRTSRKEKNYINDFNEPKDLFERINWLVVLAGTGFFVISMVILGSILFFSIVSSYSYGYSSYYSSFSVAFFIAMILGLLLAIVSGVLTAYVSRSRDYVDGLVNGFLVGLISSVVIGLLGGVLIIFIGIIVFGALTAVGGAMGIFVRRQMDK
;
A
#
# COMPACT_ATOMS: atom_id res chain seq x y z
N MET A 1 9.64 -37.89 26.46
CA MET A 1 9.89 -36.50 26.03
C MET A 1 8.82 -35.65 26.69
N GLY A 2 9.22 -34.69 27.53
CA GLY A 2 8.30 -33.88 28.32
C GLY A 2 8.13 -32.48 27.73
N TYR A 3 6.96 -31.89 27.90
CA TYR A 3 6.62 -30.56 27.38
C TYR A 3 6.30 -29.60 28.52
N LEU A 4 6.80 -28.37 28.42
CA LEU A 4 6.41 -27.25 29.27
C LEU A 4 5.37 -26.42 28.53
N ILE A 5 4.19 -26.23 29.11
CA ILE A 5 3.11 -25.44 28.52
C ILE A 5 2.85 -24.22 29.39
N CYS A 6 2.84 -23.04 28.78
CA CYS A 6 2.49 -21.81 29.48
C CYS A 6 0.97 -21.66 29.60
N GLU A 7 0.47 -21.57 30.83
CA GLU A 7 -0.97 -21.37 31.10
C GLU A 7 -1.50 -20.01 30.62
N LYS A 8 -0.60 -19.03 30.40
CA LYS A 8 -0.97 -17.65 30.04
C LYS A 8 -0.99 -17.42 28.52
N CYS A 9 0.05 -17.83 27.80
CA CYS A 9 0.16 -17.60 26.35
C CYS A 9 -0.09 -18.84 25.49
N GLY A 10 -0.18 -20.04 26.09
CA GLY A 10 -0.32 -21.30 25.36
C GLY A 10 0.93 -21.73 24.57
N GLY A 11 2.06 -21.03 24.75
CA GLY A 11 3.35 -21.45 24.19
C GLY A 11 3.83 -22.74 24.84
N TYR A 12 4.51 -23.58 24.05
CA TYR A 12 5.10 -24.83 24.53
C TYR A 12 6.61 -24.86 24.27
N TYR A 13 7.34 -25.56 25.12
CA TYR A 13 8.75 -25.87 24.97
C TYR A 13 8.95 -27.38 25.20
N GLU A 14 9.68 -28.03 24.31
CA GLU A 14 10.02 -29.45 24.43
C GLU A 14 11.36 -29.57 25.14
N LEU A 15 11.40 -30.34 26.24
CA LEU A 15 12.63 -30.55 27.00
C LEU A 15 13.61 -31.43 26.21
N GLU A 16 14.84 -30.97 26.05
CA GLU A 16 15.92 -31.76 25.45
C GLU A 16 16.41 -32.86 26.41
N GLU A 17 17.16 -33.83 25.88
CA GLU A 17 17.70 -34.94 26.70
C GLU A 17 18.65 -34.41 27.78
N GLY A 18 18.23 -34.50 29.05
CA GLY A 18 19.00 -34.04 30.20
C GLY A 18 18.52 -32.73 30.82
N GLU A 19 17.54 -32.03 30.21
CA GLU A 19 16.90 -30.86 30.80
C GLU A 19 15.81 -31.27 31.80
N SER A 20 15.79 -30.65 32.98
CA SER A 20 14.74 -30.87 33.99
C SER A 20 13.69 -29.76 33.96
N PHE A 21 12.46 -30.09 34.36
CA PHE A 21 11.40 -29.10 34.59
C PHE A 21 11.85 -28.00 35.57
N ASP A 22 12.67 -28.36 36.56
CA ASP A 22 13.11 -27.46 37.63
C ASP A 22 14.07 -26.35 37.16
N ASP A 23 14.65 -26.48 35.96
CA ASP A 23 15.55 -25.47 35.39
C ASP A 23 14.79 -24.22 34.90
N PHE A 24 13.45 -24.28 34.82
CA PHE A 24 12.63 -23.24 34.20
C PHE A 24 11.77 -22.48 35.23
N ASN A 25 12.18 -21.26 35.56
CA ASN A 25 11.48 -20.39 36.52
C ASN A 25 10.15 -19.78 36.01
N GLY A 26 9.88 -19.84 34.70
CA GLY A 26 8.64 -19.33 34.12
C GLY A 26 8.75 -18.96 32.64
N CYS A 27 7.61 -18.66 32.00
CA CYS A 27 7.59 -18.21 30.61
C CYS A 27 8.06 -16.75 30.50
N GLN A 28 8.67 -16.37 29.37
CA GLN A 28 9.05 -14.99 29.06
C GLN A 28 7.87 -13.99 29.12
N CYS A 29 6.63 -14.47 28.98
CA CYS A 29 5.42 -13.65 29.13
C CYS A 29 4.98 -13.42 30.59
N GLY A 30 5.74 -13.95 31.57
CA GLY A 30 5.44 -13.94 33.00
C GLY A 30 4.35 -14.95 33.42
N GLY A 31 4.09 -15.97 32.60
CA GLY A 31 3.13 -17.04 32.90
C GLY A 31 3.77 -18.26 33.55
N LYS A 32 3.00 -18.99 34.37
CA LYS A 32 3.43 -20.24 35.00
C LYS A 32 3.51 -21.36 33.94
N LEU A 33 4.53 -22.22 34.08
CA LEU A 33 4.76 -23.37 33.21
C LEU A 33 4.21 -24.63 33.87
N SER A 34 3.55 -25.48 33.08
CA SER A 34 2.99 -26.76 33.50
C SER A 34 3.59 -27.90 32.67
N TYR A 35 4.00 -28.98 33.34
CA TYR A 35 4.62 -30.15 32.70
C TYR A 35 3.55 -31.11 32.15
N SER A 36 3.75 -31.60 30.94
CA SER A 36 2.91 -32.63 30.31
C SER A 36 3.74 -33.65 29.54
N GLU A 37 3.44 -34.93 29.72
CA GLU A 37 4.08 -36.05 29.00
C GLU A 37 3.36 -36.42 27.69
N GLN A 38 2.23 -35.78 27.37
CA GLN A 38 1.41 -36.16 26.22
C GLN A 38 1.61 -35.24 25.02
N VAL A 39 1.88 -35.85 23.86
CA VAL A 39 1.95 -35.21 22.54
C VAL A 39 0.62 -34.50 22.27
N ILE A 40 0.68 -33.17 22.10
CA ILE A 40 -0.46 -32.25 22.01
C ILE A 40 -1.41 -32.60 20.83
N GLY A 41 -0.95 -33.41 19.86
CA GLY A 41 -1.73 -33.86 18.70
C GLY A 41 -2.94 -34.76 18.99
N GLU A 42 -3.08 -35.35 20.18
CA GLU A 42 -4.20 -36.24 20.51
C GLU A 42 -5.31 -35.60 21.37
N LEU A 43 -5.10 -34.39 21.88
CA LEU A 43 -6.10 -33.70 22.72
C LEU A 43 -7.21 -33.00 21.91
N GLU A 44 -7.03 -32.77 20.60
CA GLU A 44 -8.05 -32.10 19.77
C GLU A 44 -9.26 -32.99 19.41
N LYS A 45 -9.23 -34.30 19.67
CA LYS A 45 -10.32 -35.22 19.28
C LYS A 45 -11.42 -35.43 20.33
N ARG A 46 -11.24 -35.03 21.60
CA ARG A 46 -12.16 -35.44 22.69
C ARG A 46 -13.12 -34.38 23.22
N ASP A 47 -13.16 -33.19 22.62
CA ASP A 47 -13.82 -32.06 23.27
C ASP A 47 -15.05 -31.48 22.54
N LYS A 48 -15.75 -32.31 21.76
CA LYS A 48 -17.09 -31.94 21.27
C LYS A 48 -18.12 -32.19 22.39
N PRO A 49 -18.90 -31.19 22.81
CA PRO A 49 -19.94 -31.37 23.83
C PRO A 49 -21.00 -32.34 23.32
N LYS A 50 -21.39 -33.31 24.14
CA LYS A 50 -22.48 -34.25 23.84
C LYS A 50 -23.81 -33.57 24.17
N LEU A 51 -24.81 -33.69 23.29
CA LEU A 51 -26.14 -33.15 23.54
C LEU A 51 -27.03 -34.25 24.11
N ILE A 52 -27.57 -34.05 25.31
CA ILE A 52 -28.42 -35.02 26.01
C ILE A 52 -29.79 -34.40 26.23
N CYS A 53 -30.86 -35.13 25.95
CA CYS A 53 -32.22 -34.66 26.23
C CYS A 53 -32.54 -34.71 27.72
N SER A 54 -33.05 -33.60 28.28
CA SER A 54 -33.46 -33.56 29.69
C SER A 54 -34.66 -34.44 30.02
N ASN A 55 -35.48 -34.79 29.01
CA ASN A 55 -36.74 -35.51 29.23
C ASN A 55 -36.64 -37.02 28.97
N CYS A 56 -35.86 -37.44 27.98
CA CYS A 56 -35.71 -38.87 27.63
C CYS A 56 -34.27 -39.40 27.73
N MET A 57 -33.32 -38.56 28.15
CA MET A 57 -31.89 -38.88 28.33
C MET A 57 -31.17 -39.45 27.09
N LYS A 58 -31.78 -39.41 25.91
CA LYS A 58 -31.13 -39.84 24.66
C LYS A 58 -30.09 -38.80 24.21
N GLU A 59 -28.93 -39.30 23.79
CA GLU A 59 -27.92 -38.50 23.11
C GLU A 59 -28.43 -38.11 21.71
N ASN A 60 -28.25 -36.84 21.33
CA ASN A 60 -28.52 -36.36 19.99
C ASN A 60 -27.27 -35.78 19.37
N LYS A 61 -27.12 -35.97 18.05
CA LYS A 61 -25.95 -35.46 17.33
C LYS A 61 -25.96 -33.93 17.31
N ASN A 62 -27.10 -33.35 16.91
CA ASN A 62 -27.28 -31.92 16.68
C ASN A 62 -28.72 -31.49 17.03
N GLY A 63 -28.97 -30.20 17.25
CA GLY A 63 -30.31 -29.61 17.41
C GLY A 63 -30.57 -28.98 18.79
N ILE A 64 -31.69 -28.26 18.91
CA ILE A 64 -32.12 -27.60 20.16
C ILE A 64 -33.13 -28.48 20.92
N PHE A 65 -33.90 -29.29 20.19
CA PHE A 65 -34.94 -30.15 20.72
C PHE A 65 -34.69 -31.61 20.35
N CYS A 66 -35.15 -32.51 21.20
CA CYS A 66 -35.03 -33.94 20.99
C CYS A 66 -35.99 -34.40 19.88
N SER A 67 -35.43 -35.00 18.84
CA SER A 67 -36.15 -35.63 17.74
C SER A 67 -37.13 -36.74 18.18
N SER A 68 -36.90 -37.37 19.33
CA SER A 68 -37.77 -38.46 19.82
C SER A 68 -38.93 -37.99 20.70
N CYS A 69 -38.74 -36.96 21.52
CA CYS A 69 -39.73 -36.57 22.54
C CYS A 69 -40.01 -35.06 22.62
N GLY A 70 -39.42 -34.25 21.75
CA GLY A 70 -39.57 -32.79 21.71
C GLY A 70 -38.91 -32.01 22.86
N GLY A 71 -38.32 -32.68 23.85
CA GLY A 71 -37.69 -32.04 25.02
C GLY A 71 -36.42 -31.25 24.68
N ARG A 72 -36.07 -30.24 25.49
CA ARG A 72 -34.87 -29.42 25.27
C ARG A 72 -33.58 -30.24 25.45
N LEU A 73 -32.61 -30.04 24.56
CA LEU A 73 -31.29 -30.66 24.65
C LEU A 73 -30.34 -29.80 25.49
N ILE A 74 -29.49 -30.46 26.28
CA ILE A 74 -28.47 -29.83 27.13
C ILE A 74 -27.09 -30.30 26.64
N ALA A 75 -26.15 -29.37 26.47
CA ALA A 75 -24.77 -29.68 26.13
C ALA A 75 -23.99 -30.08 27.39
N VAL A 76 -23.36 -31.25 27.38
CA VAL A 76 -22.52 -31.76 28.46
C VAL A 76 -21.09 -31.93 27.97
N LYS A 77 -20.13 -31.33 28.66
CA LYS A 77 -18.69 -31.46 28.39
C LYS A 77 -17.98 -31.88 29.68
N GLY A 78 -17.23 -32.98 29.65
CA GLY A 78 -16.52 -33.49 30.84
C GLY A 78 -17.42 -33.77 32.05
N GLY A 79 -18.67 -34.20 31.83
CA GLY A 79 -19.64 -34.48 32.91
C GLY A 79 -20.34 -33.25 33.50
N LYS A 80 -20.06 -32.03 33.02
CA LYS A 80 -20.72 -30.79 33.48
C LYS A 80 -21.65 -30.23 32.40
N ALA A 81 -22.83 -29.78 32.82
CA ALA A 81 -23.77 -29.10 31.93
C ALA A 81 -23.23 -27.71 31.55
N VAL A 82 -22.99 -27.50 30.26
CA VAL A 82 -22.59 -26.20 29.70
C VAL A 82 -23.88 -25.49 29.30
N SER A 83 -24.52 -24.86 30.27
CA SER A 83 -25.81 -24.18 30.08
C SER A 83 -25.60 -22.82 29.40
N ASN A 84 -25.44 -22.82 28.07
CA ASN A 84 -26.05 -21.84 27.16
C ASN A 84 -25.59 -22.10 25.71
N ILE A 85 -26.49 -22.68 24.90
CA ILE A 85 -26.27 -22.96 23.47
C ILE A 85 -26.02 -21.67 22.66
N LYS A 86 -26.57 -20.53 23.10
CA LYS A 86 -26.37 -19.22 22.45
C LYS A 86 -24.89 -18.80 22.41
N ASN A 87 -24.16 -18.97 23.52
CA ASN A 87 -22.78 -18.50 23.64
C ASN A 87 -21.78 -19.36 22.84
N PHE A 88 -22.10 -20.63 22.57
CA PHE A 88 -21.23 -21.52 21.80
C PHE A 88 -21.32 -21.26 20.29
N GLN A 89 -22.48 -20.85 19.81
CA GLN A 89 -22.68 -20.55 18.40
C GLN A 89 -22.08 -19.19 18.04
N GLU A 90 -22.24 -18.21 18.94
CA GLU A 90 -21.68 -16.86 18.80
C GLU A 90 -20.15 -16.85 18.88
N SER A 91 -19.54 -17.63 19.77
CA SER A 91 -18.07 -17.73 19.86
C SER A 91 -17.44 -18.32 18.59
N LYS A 92 -18.11 -19.28 17.95
CA LYS A 92 -17.64 -19.93 16.73
C LYS A 92 -17.79 -19.04 15.49
N GLU A 93 -18.82 -18.19 15.46
CA GLU A 93 -18.98 -17.14 14.45
C GLU A 93 -17.92 -16.04 14.63
N LEU A 94 -17.69 -15.57 15.86
CA LEU A 94 -16.63 -14.60 16.17
C LEU A 94 -15.23 -15.12 15.81
N GLU A 95 -14.95 -16.39 16.09
CA GLU A 95 -13.66 -17.01 15.76
C GLU A 95 -13.45 -17.11 14.24
N LYS A 96 -14.50 -17.48 13.48
CA LYS A 96 -14.44 -17.46 12.01
C LYS A 96 -14.24 -16.05 11.46
N LEU A 97 -14.87 -15.04 12.07
CA LEU A 97 -14.71 -13.64 11.67
C LEU A 97 -13.28 -13.17 11.93
N SER A 98 -12.74 -13.47 13.12
CA SER A 98 -11.36 -13.16 13.52
C SER A 98 -10.32 -13.84 12.63
N ARG A 99 -10.52 -15.13 12.27
CA ARG A 99 -9.64 -15.82 11.32
C ARG A 99 -9.71 -15.21 9.92
N ARG A 100 -10.88 -14.71 9.49
CA ARG A 100 -11.02 -14.01 8.21
C ARG A 100 -10.35 -12.64 8.22
N THR A 101 -10.50 -11.86 9.30
CA THR A 101 -9.81 -10.56 9.44
C THR A 101 -8.30 -10.74 9.50
N SER A 102 -7.80 -11.69 10.30
CA SER A 102 -6.36 -11.96 10.43
C SER A 102 -5.72 -12.50 9.14
N ARG A 103 -6.45 -13.31 8.36
CA ARG A 103 -5.99 -13.75 7.02
C ARG A 103 -6.00 -12.61 6.00
N LYS A 104 -7.00 -11.72 6.06
CA LYS A 104 -7.09 -10.55 5.18
C LYS A 104 -5.99 -9.52 5.53
N GLU A 105 -5.68 -9.35 6.80
CA GLU A 105 -4.61 -8.49 7.30
C GLU A 105 -3.21 -9.04 6.94
N LYS A 106 -2.96 -10.35 7.09
CA LYS A 106 -1.72 -10.97 6.60
C LYS A 106 -1.55 -10.84 5.08
N ASN A 107 -2.63 -10.99 4.31
CA ASN A 107 -2.58 -10.75 2.87
C ASN A 107 -2.33 -9.27 2.54
N TYR A 108 -2.85 -8.33 3.34
CA TYR A 108 -2.60 -6.90 3.19
C TYR A 108 -1.15 -6.51 3.54
N ILE A 109 -0.55 -7.18 4.54
CA ILE A 109 0.84 -6.95 4.96
C ILE A 109 1.83 -7.53 3.94
N ASN A 110 1.52 -8.69 3.34
CA ASN A 110 2.38 -9.29 2.31
C ASN A 110 2.34 -8.52 0.97
N ASP A 111 1.23 -7.86 0.65
CA ASP A 111 1.07 -6.98 -0.53
C ASP A 111 1.88 -5.67 -0.43
N PHE A 112 2.34 -5.31 0.77
CA PHE A 112 3.10 -4.08 1.02
C PHE A 112 4.62 -4.23 0.81
N ASN A 113 5.13 -5.45 0.67
CA ASN A 113 6.57 -5.73 0.61
C ASN A 113 7.08 -6.09 -0.79
N GLU A 114 6.22 -6.14 -1.80
CA GLU A 114 6.68 -6.34 -3.17
C GLU A 114 6.98 -4.98 -3.82
N PRO A 115 8.24 -4.73 -4.26
CA PRO A 115 8.56 -3.49 -4.93
C PRO A 115 7.79 -3.45 -6.25
N LYS A 116 6.77 -2.58 -6.33
CA LYS A 116 6.05 -2.33 -7.60
C LYS A 116 7.06 -2.06 -8.70
N ASP A 117 6.93 -2.79 -9.80
CA ASP A 117 7.78 -2.63 -10.96
C ASP A 117 7.62 -1.20 -11.52
N LEU A 118 8.67 -0.68 -12.15
CA LEU A 118 8.68 0.72 -12.62
C LEU A 118 7.53 1.01 -13.58
N PHE A 119 7.15 0.02 -14.40
CA PHE A 119 6.09 0.15 -15.38
C PHE A 119 4.69 0.23 -14.76
N GLU A 120 4.47 -0.41 -13.60
CA GLU A 120 3.18 -0.37 -12.90
C GLU A 120 2.93 1.00 -12.24
N ARG A 121 3.99 1.76 -12.00
CA ARG A 121 3.91 3.12 -11.43
C ARG A 121 3.54 4.18 -12.47
N ILE A 122 3.59 3.83 -13.75
CA ILE A 122 3.32 4.76 -14.84
C ILE A 122 1.83 4.92 -15.02
N ASN A 123 1.34 6.15 -14.81
CA ASN A 123 -0.03 6.52 -15.14
C ASN A 123 -0.04 7.35 -16.44
N TRP A 124 -0.33 6.69 -17.56
CA TRP A 124 -0.30 7.32 -18.89
C TRP A 124 -1.20 8.54 -19.02
N LEU A 125 -2.36 8.57 -18.34
CA LEU A 125 -3.26 9.73 -18.38
C LEU A 125 -2.60 10.96 -17.73
N VAL A 126 -1.86 10.75 -16.65
CA VAL A 126 -1.10 11.79 -15.95
C VAL A 126 0.05 12.30 -16.80
N VAL A 127 0.80 11.39 -17.42
CA VAL A 127 1.92 11.73 -18.30
C VAL A 127 1.44 12.52 -19.52
N LEU A 128 0.33 12.11 -20.14
CA LEU A 128 -0.27 12.84 -21.26
C LEU A 128 -0.74 14.24 -20.86
N ALA A 129 -1.36 14.39 -19.67
CA ALA A 129 -1.79 15.69 -19.18
C ALA A 129 -0.60 16.65 -18.94
N GLY A 130 0.46 16.19 -18.29
CA GLY A 130 1.67 16.99 -18.05
C GLY A 130 2.41 17.33 -19.35
N THR A 131 2.56 16.36 -20.25
CA THR A 131 3.18 16.55 -21.57
C THR A 131 2.39 17.55 -22.41
N GLY A 132 1.06 17.42 -22.45
CA GLY A 132 0.18 18.32 -23.17
C GLY A 132 0.27 19.75 -22.66
N PHE A 133 0.19 19.95 -21.33
CA PHE A 133 0.38 21.26 -20.71
C PHE A 133 1.73 21.88 -21.11
N PHE A 134 2.83 21.13 -20.96
CA PHE A 134 4.17 21.66 -21.20
C PHE A 134 4.39 22.03 -22.68
N VAL A 135 3.98 21.17 -23.61
CA VAL A 135 4.11 21.43 -25.05
C VAL A 135 3.27 22.64 -25.46
N ILE A 136 2.02 22.73 -24.99
CA ILE A 136 1.15 23.88 -25.28
C ILE A 136 1.77 25.17 -24.72
N SER A 137 2.26 25.16 -23.49
CA SER A 137 2.93 26.32 -22.90
C SER A 137 4.18 26.73 -23.67
N MET A 138 4.97 25.77 -24.15
CA MET A 138 6.15 26.05 -24.98
C MET A 138 5.79 26.64 -26.35
N VAL A 139 4.72 26.17 -26.99
CA VAL A 139 4.23 26.74 -28.26
C VAL A 139 3.75 28.17 -28.07
N ILE A 140 3.03 28.45 -26.98
CA ILE A 140 2.59 29.81 -26.64
C ILE A 140 3.82 30.71 -26.40
N LEU A 141 4.79 30.24 -25.61
CA LEU A 141 6.01 31.00 -25.31
C LEU A 141 6.84 31.29 -26.57
N GLY A 142 6.98 30.30 -27.45
CA GLY A 142 7.65 30.46 -28.74
C GLY A 142 6.91 31.42 -29.68
N SER A 143 5.58 31.41 -29.66
CA SER A 143 4.76 32.34 -30.46
C SER A 143 4.94 33.79 -30.01
N ILE A 144 5.00 34.02 -28.69
CA ILE A 144 5.28 35.36 -28.10
C ILE A 144 6.67 35.83 -28.53
N LEU A 145 7.69 34.97 -28.43
CA LEU A 145 9.04 35.29 -28.88
C LEU A 145 9.10 35.63 -30.37
N PHE A 146 8.43 34.84 -31.22
CA PHE A 146 8.35 35.09 -32.64
C PHE A 146 7.74 36.47 -32.94
N PHE A 147 6.65 36.83 -32.25
CA PHE A 147 6.05 38.15 -32.39
C PHE A 147 7.00 39.28 -31.97
N SER A 148 7.76 39.10 -30.88
CA SER A 148 8.78 40.07 -30.46
C SER A 148 9.89 40.26 -31.50
N ILE A 149 10.32 39.17 -32.15
CA ILE A 149 11.30 39.22 -33.26
C ILE A 149 10.73 40.05 -34.42
N VAL A 150 9.52 39.72 -34.88
CA VAL A 150 8.88 40.39 -36.02
C VAL A 150 8.68 41.88 -35.73
N SER A 151 8.27 42.24 -34.52
CA SER A 151 8.07 43.64 -34.13
C SER A 151 9.38 44.43 -34.10
N SER A 152 10.44 43.86 -33.52
CA SER A 152 11.75 44.54 -33.39
C SER A 152 12.46 44.74 -34.73
N TYR A 153 12.21 43.89 -35.73
CA TYR A 153 12.73 44.06 -37.08
C TYR A 153 12.35 45.42 -37.71
N SER A 154 11.18 45.97 -37.34
CA SER A 154 10.68 47.24 -37.87
C SER A 154 11.43 48.48 -37.36
N TYR A 155 12.20 48.37 -36.26
CA TYR A 155 12.80 49.51 -35.56
C TYR A 155 14.32 49.70 -35.78
N GLY A 156 14.91 48.93 -36.70
CA GLY A 156 16.33 49.05 -37.08
C GLY A 156 17.29 48.09 -36.38
N TYR A 157 18.44 47.84 -37.01
CA TYR A 157 19.35 46.71 -36.75
C TYR A 157 19.99 46.70 -35.34
N SER A 158 20.35 47.85 -34.78
CA SER A 158 21.05 47.93 -33.48
C SER A 158 20.14 47.56 -32.30
N SER A 159 18.88 47.98 -32.33
CA SER A 159 17.88 47.69 -31.29
C SER A 159 17.34 46.25 -31.34
N TYR A 160 17.52 45.57 -32.48
CA TYR A 160 17.05 44.20 -32.70
C TYR A 160 17.82 43.17 -31.86
N TYR A 161 19.16 43.20 -31.87
CA TYR A 161 19.98 42.18 -31.19
C TYR A 161 19.89 42.24 -29.67
N SER A 162 19.87 43.45 -29.09
CA SER A 162 19.76 43.62 -27.63
C SER A 162 18.40 43.13 -27.12
N SER A 163 17.32 43.51 -27.81
CA SER A 163 15.95 43.12 -27.43
C SER A 163 15.70 41.62 -27.61
N PHE A 164 16.18 41.05 -28.71
CA PHE A 164 16.05 39.61 -28.99
C PHE A 164 16.80 38.76 -27.95
N SER A 165 18.05 39.12 -27.65
CA SER A 165 18.88 38.41 -26.67
C SER A 165 18.21 38.36 -25.30
N VAL A 166 17.73 39.51 -24.80
CA VAL A 166 17.04 39.59 -23.52
C VAL A 166 15.74 38.78 -23.51
N ALA A 167 14.91 38.90 -24.54
CA ALA A 167 13.66 38.15 -24.65
C ALA A 167 13.91 36.63 -24.67
N PHE A 168 14.94 36.19 -25.41
CA PHE A 168 15.34 34.78 -25.48
C PHE A 168 15.75 34.23 -24.10
N PHE A 169 16.58 34.96 -23.34
CA PHE A 169 16.96 34.53 -21.99
C PHE A 169 15.77 34.45 -21.04
N ILE A 170 14.85 35.42 -21.10
CA ILE A 170 13.62 35.41 -20.30
C ILE A 170 12.77 34.19 -20.65
N ALA A 171 12.55 33.91 -21.93
CA ALA A 171 11.80 32.74 -22.37
C ALA A 171 12.50 31.43 -21.98
N MET A 172 13.83 31.36 -22.01
CA MET A 172 14.56 30.19 -21.54
C MET A 172 14.27 29.93 -20.05
N ILE A 173 14.37 30.96 -19.20
CA ILE A 173 14.08 30.85 -17.77
C ILE A 173 12.61 30.43 -17.54
N LEU A 174 11.67 31.07 -18.23
CA LEU A 174 10.25 30.72 -18.15
C LEU A 174 9.99 29.27 -18.59
N GLY A 175 10.67 28.81 -19.65
CA GLY A 175 10.59 27.43 -20.10
C GLY A 175 11.04 26.42 -19.05
N LEU A 176 12.12 26.71 -18.33
CA LEU A 176 12.60 25.87 -17.23
C LEU A 176 11.61 25.85 -16.06
N LEU A 177 11.02 27.01 -15.73
CA LEU A 177 9.97 27.09 -14.70
C LEU A 177 8.72 26.30 -15.10
N LEU A 178 8.30 26.39 -16.35
CA LEU A 178 7.17 25.62 -16.89
C LEU A 178 7.42 24.11 -16.85
N ALA A 179 8.67 23.67 -17.01
CA ALA A 179 9.04 22.26 -16.86
C ALA A 179 8.80 21.79 -15.41
N ILE A 180 9.23 22.58 -14.42
CA ILE A 180 8.97 22.29 -13.01
C ILE A 180 7.47 22.26 -12.73
N VAL A 181 6.72 23.27 -13.22
CA VAL A 181 5.26 23.36 -13.04
C VAL A 181 4.54 22.16 -13.67
N SER A 182 4.97 21.72 -14.86
CA SER A 182 4.44 20.52 -15.50
C SER A 182 4.66 19.27 -14.64
N GLY A 183 5.85 19.12 -14.07
CA GLY A 183 6.12 18.08 -13.09
C GLY A 183 5.19 18.14 -11.88
N VAL A 184 5.02 19.32 -11.26
CA VAL A 184 4.10 19.50 -10.12
C VAL A 184 2.66 19.14 -10.51
N LEU A 185 2.23 19.52 -11.72
CA LEU A 185 0.91 19.21 -12.24
C LEU A 185 0.67 17.68 -12.31
N THR A 186 1.69 16.90 -12.70
CA THR A 186 1.56 15.43 -12.70
C THR A 186 1.25 14.87 -11.32
N ALA A 187 1.88 15.37 -10.27
CA ALA A 187 1.62 14.93 -8.89
C ALA A 187 0.23 15.34 -8.39
N TYR A 188 -0.26 16.51 -8.82
CA TYR A 188 -1.61 16.96 -8.53
C TYR A 188 -2.65 16.00 -9.15
N VAL A 189 -2.48 15.66 -10.43
CA VAL A 189 -3.41 14.80 -11.20
C VAL A 189 -3.29 13.32 -10.78
N SER A 190 -2.10 12.83 -10.45
CA SER A 190 -1.79 11.40 -10.20
C SER A 190 -2.61 10.74 -9.10
N ARG A 191 -3.16 11.52 -8.17
CA ARG A 191 -3.80 11.03 -6.94
C ARG A 191 -2.90 10.20 -6.01
N SER A 192 -1.68 9.83 -6.44
CA SER A 192 -0.71 9.11 -5.63
C SER A 192 -0.13 9.98 -4.51
N ARG A 193 0.37 9.31 -3.47
CA ARG A 193 1.16 9.91 -2.39
C ARG A 193 2.61 9.46 -2.42
N ASP A 194 3.02 8.58 -3.32
CA ASP A 194 4.38 8.04 -3.35
C ASP A 194 5.31 8.94 -4.16
N TYR A 195 6.47 9.28 -3.58
CA TYR A 195 7.46 10.14 -4.26
C TYR A 195 8.00 9.51 -5.53
N VAL A 196 8.17 8.19 -5.55
CA VAL A 196 8.65 7.45 -6.73
C VAL A 196 7.68 7.62 -7.89
N ASP A 197 6.38 7.61 -7.64
CA ASP A 197 5.37 7.80 -8.70
C ASP A 197 5.46 9.22 -9.27
N GLY A 198 5.67 10.23 -8.42
CA GLY A 198 5.90 11.61 -8.87
C GLY A 198 7.18 11.73 -9.71
N LEU A 199 8.27 11.09 -9.28
CA LEU A 199 9.56 11.13 -9.96
C LEU A 199 9.50 10.43 -11.34
N VAL A 200 8.94 9.22 -11.40
CA VAL A 200 8.84 8.42 -12.63
C VAL A 200 7.91 9.08 -13.65
N ASN A 201 6.70 9.48 -13.23
CA ASN A 201 5.76 10.13 -14.13
C ASN A 201 6.27 11.51 -14.58
N GLY A 202 6.88 12.28 -13.67
CA GLY A 202 7.53 13.55 -13.99
C GLY A 202 8.66 13.37 -15.01
N PHE A 203 9.57 12.43 -14.79
CA PHE A 203 10.66 12.14 -15.73
C PHE A 203 10.15 11.78 -17.13
N LEU A 204 9.12 10.94 -17.23
CA LEU A 204 8.51 10.56 -18.49
C LEU A 204 7.91 11.74 -19.24
N VAL A 205 7.30 12.71 -18.54
CA VAL A 205 6.84 13.96 -19.16
C VAL A 205 8.00 14.69 -19.83
N GLY A 206 9.11 14.90 -19.10
CA GLY A 206 10.28 15.58 -19.64
C GLY A 206 10.89 14.86 -20.84
N LEU A 207 10.98 13.52 -20.80
CA LEU A 207 11.47 12.70 -21.90
C LEU A 207 10.59 12.86 -23.15
N ILE A 208 9.28 12.64 -23.03
CA ILE A 208 8.35 12.69 -24.17
C ILE A 208 8.31 14.12 -24.75
N SER A 209 8.21 15.13 -23.90
CA SER A 209 8.22 16.52 -24.33
C SER A 209 9.51 16.91 -25.06
N SER A 210 10.66 16.39 -24.63
CA SER A 210 11.95 16.66 -25.29
C SER A 210 12.02 16.08 -26.69
N VAL A 211 11.44 14.90 -26.90
CA VAL A 211 11.32 14.32 -28.25
C VAL A 211 10.42 15.19 -29.12
N VAL A 212 9.25 15.61 -28.61
CA VAL A 212 8.31 16.46 -29.36
C VAL A 212 8.94 17.79 -29.76
N ILE A 213 9.60 18.48 -28.82
CA ILE A 213 10.25 19.78 -29.09
C ILE A 213 11.48 19.59 -29.99
N GLY A 214 12.27 18.54 -29.76
CA GLY A 214 13.49 18.28 -30.52
C GLY A 214 13.22 17.84 -31.97
N LEU A 215 12.04 17.30 -32.30
CA LEU A 215 11.65 17.08 -33.70
C LEU A 215 11.56 18.40 -34.51
N LEU A 216 11.26 19.51 -33.85
CA LEU A 216 11.23 20.84 -34.48
C LEU A 216 12.60 21.53 -34.46
N GLY A 217 13.40 21.29 -33.42
CA GLY A 217 14.65 22.02 -33.18
C GLY A 217 15.94 21.25 -33.48
N GLY A 218 15.86 19.96 -33.82
CA GLY A 218 16.99 19.10 -34.20
C GLY A 218 17.46 18.14 -33.09
N VAL A 219 18.27 17.16 -33.50
CA VAL A 219 18.69 16.01 -32.66
C VAL A 219 19.45 16.41 -31.40
N LEU A 220 20.30 17.45 -31.45
CA LEU A 220 21.03 17.93 -30.27
C LEU A 220 20.08 18.41 -29.16
N ILE A 221 18.96 19.01 -29.53
CA ILE A 221 17.95 19.52 -28.57
C ILE A 221 17.25 18.36 -27.87
N ILE A 222 17.08 17.21 -28.53
CA ILE A 222 16.53 16.01 -27.89
C ILE A 222 17.42 15.57 -26.72
N PHE A 223 18.73 15.44 -26.94
CA PHE A 223 19.65 14.97 -25.89
C PHE A 223 19.75 15.95 -24.72
N ILE A 224 19.89 17.25 -25.01
CA ILE A 224 19.93 18.29 -23.98
C ILE A 224 18.59 18.34 -23.23
N GLY A 225 17.48 18.25 -23.97
CA GLY A 225 16.13 18.27 -23.41
C GLY A 225 15.88 17.09 -22.46
N ILE A 226 16.26 15.87 -22.84
CA ILE A 226 16.08 14.69 -21.98
C ILE A 226 16.77 14.88 -20.62
N ILE A 227 17.98 15.43 -20.63
CA ILE A 227 18.73 15.70 -19.39
C ILE A 227 18.07 16.82 -18.60
N VAL A 228 17.84 17.97 -19.23
CA VAL A 228 17.38 19.19 -18.55
C VAL A 228 15.91 19.08 -18.16
N PHE A 229 15.03 18.86 -19.13
CA PHE A 229 13.59 18.77 -18.88
C PHE A 229 13.25 17.50 -18.10
N GLY A 230 13.87 16.35 -18.41
CA GLY A 230 13.67 15.12 -17.63
C GLY A 230 13.98 15.30 -16.14
N ALA A 231 15.10 15.97 -15.81
CA ALA A 231 15.45 16.25 -14.42
C ALA A 231 14.48 17.25 -13.77
N LEU A 232 14.15 18.36 -14.44
CA LEU A 232 13.29 19.41 -13.89
C LEU A 232 11.86 18.93 -13.66
N THR A 233 11.28 18.17 -14.60
CA THR A 233 9.93 17.63 -14.43
C THR A 233 9.90 16.52 -13.39
N ALA A 234 10.96 15.71 -13.25
CA ALA A 234 11.08 14.72 -12.18
C ALA A 234 11.12 15.38 -10.79
N VAL A 235 11.93 16.43 -10.63
CA VAL A 235 11.99 17.23 -9.39
C VAL A 235 10.65 17.89 -9.12
N GLY A 236 10.01 18.48 -10.13
CA GLY A 236 8.66 19.04 -10.01
C GLY A 236 7.63 17.99 -9.57
N GLY A 237 7.68 16.78 -10.11
CA GLY A 237 6.83 15.66 -9.70
C GLY A 237 7.01 15.28 -8.24
N ALA A 238 8.26 15.12 -7.79
CA ALA A 238 8.54 14.85 -6.38
C ALA A 238 8.08 16.00 -5.45
N MET A 239 8.33 17.25 -5.85
CA MET A 239 7.90 18.44 -5.10
C MET A 239 6.38 18.54 -5.00
N GLY A 240 5.65 18.22 -6.06
CA GLY A 240 4.19 18.22 -6.04
C GLY A 240 3.61 17.19 -5.07
N ILE A 241 4.22 16.00 -4.98
CA ILE A 241 3.85 14.98 -3.98
C ILE A 241 4.15 15.49 -2.56
N PHE A 242 5.28 16.17 -2.35
CA PHE A 242 5.64 16.77 -1.05
C PHE A 242 4.58 17.78 -0.60
N VAL A 243 4.24 18.75 -1.47
CA VAL A 243 3.26 19.81 -1.16
C VAL A 243 1.90 19.18 -0.83
N ARG A 244 1.46 18.21 -1.62
CA ARG A 244 0.20 17.51 -1.39
C ARG A 244 0.14 16.80 -0.05
N ARG A 245 1.22 16.11 0.35
CA ARG A 245 1.30 15.45 1.66
C ARG A 245 1.16 16.43 2.82
N GLN A 246 1.53 17.70 2.65
CA GLN A 246 1.35 18.73 3.67
C GLN A 246 -0.07 19.29 3.69
N MET A 247 -0.75 19.39 2.55
CA MET A 247 -2.15 19.85 2.48
C MET A 247 -3.15 18.85 3.09
N ASP A 248 -2.81 17.56 3.07
CA ASP A 248 -3.66 16.49 3.58
C ASP A 248 -3.50 16.24 5.10
N LYS A 249 -2.63 16.99 5.80
CA LYS A 249 -2.43 16.92 7.26
C LYS A 249 -3.28 17.97 7.98
#